data_AF-A0A9E1VAR3-F1
#
_entry.id   AF-A0A9E1VAR3-F1
#
_cell.length_a   1.000
_cell.length_b   1.000
_cell.length_c   1.000
_cell.angle_alpha   90.00
_cell.angle_beta   90.00
_cell.angle_gamma   90.00
#
_symmetry.space_group_name_H-M   'P 1'
#
loop_
_entity.id
_entity.type
_entity.pdbx_description
1 polymer ?
#
loop_
_entity_poly.entity_id
_entity_poly.type
_entity_poly.pdbx_seq_one_letter_code
_entity_poly.pdbx_strand_id
1 'polypeptide(L)'
;MSPLEEDVGPQNTVIAFLSRPEAYGESGPVERIDTHISVIFLAGDRVYKMKRAVRFDYVDYHALDRRERFCREEVRRNRRTAPNLYLGVVPVTADADGALALNGGGEPVEWLVEMRRFDQADLFDRLVVGGRLDAPVMTRLADRIHAFHKDANIIRDVAGADAIRAVIDGNLAALRGPAAEPHDPVLVEVLAARAREALQKIAPLLNERGAAGAVRSCHGDLHLRNICLLDGEPTLFDGVEFNDAISS
;
A
#
# COMPACT_ATOMS: atom_id res chain seq x y z
N MET A 1 4.03 -21.88 -21.59
CA MET A 1 5.37 -21.65 -21.02
C MET A 1 5.34 -20.30 -20.35
N SER A 2 5.41 -20.28 -19.02
CA SER A 2 5.36 -19.08 -18.17
C SER A 2 6.63 -18.25 -18.37
N PRO A 3 6.56 -16.93 -18.62
CA PRO A 3 7.71 -16.05 -18.60
C PRO A 3 7.73 -15.25 -17.28
N LEU A 4 7.87 -15.91 -16.12
CA LEU A 4 8.16 -15.26 -14.82
C LEU A 4 8.89 -16.23 -13.88
N GLU A 5 9.99 -16.82 -14.34
CA GLU A 5 11.07 -17.21 -13.42
C GLU A 5 12.14 -16.11 -13.52
N GLU A 6 11.80 -14.92 -13.03
CA GLU A 6 12.78 -13.85 -12.83
C GLU A 6 13.74 -14.27 -11.72
N ASP A 7 15.02 -14.00 -11.90
CA ASP A 7 16.11 -14.34 -10.98
C ASP A 7 15.92 -13.64 -9.61
N VAL A 8 15.20 -14.31 -8.71
CA VAL A 8 14.98 -13.89 -7.31
C VAL A 8 16.24 -14.15 -6.44
N GLY A 9 17.36 -14.56 -7.05
CA GLY A 9 18.59 -15.00 -6.37
C GLY A 9 19.06 -14.07 -5.24
N PRO A 10 19.17 -12.74 -5.46
CA PRO A 10 19.64 -11.81 -4.43
C PRO A 10 18.65 -11.60 -3.27
N GLN A 11 17.35 -11.48 -3.57
CA GLN A 11 16.33 -11.27 -2.53
C GLN A 11 16.07 -12.53 -1.72
N ASN A 12 16.29 -13.73 -2.26
CA ASN A 12 16.14 -14.97 -1.50
C ASN A 12 17.11 -15.04 -0.31
N THR A 13 18.36 -14.61 -0.48
CA THR A 13 19.33 -14.53 0.61
C THR A 13 18.91 -13.53 1.68
N VAL A 14 18.43 -12.35 1.28
CA VAL A 14 17.90 -11.34 2.20
C VAL A 14 16.66 -11.84 2.94
N ILE A 15 15.73 -12.47 2.24
CA ILE A 15 14.52 -13.07 2.82
C ILE A 15 14.90 -14.17 3.82
N ALA A 16 15.86 -15.03 3.50
CA ALA A 16 16.33 -16.08 4.39
C ALA A 16 16.98 -15.50 5.66
N PHE A 17 17.75 -14.42 5.52
CA PHE A 17 18.29 -13.67 6.65
C PHE A 17 17.16 -13.05 7.50
N LEU A 18 16.23 -12.31 6.89
CA LEU A 18 15.12 -11.65 7.58
C LEU A 18 14.08 -12.62 8.17
N SER A 19 14.10 -13.90 7.79
CA SER A 19 13.24 -14.92 8.40
C SER A 19 13.80 -15.47 9.72
N ARG A 20 15.00 -15.02 10.13
CA ARG A 20 15.69 -15.47 11.34
C ARG A 20 15.55 -14.45 12.47
N PRO A 21 15.21 -14.85 13.70
CA PRO A 21 15.11 -13.95 14.85
C PRO A 21 16.39 -13.16 15.11
N GLU A 22 17.55 -13.77 14.84
CA GLU A 22 18.87 -13.18 15.05
C GLU A 22 19.11 -11.94 14.18
N ALA A 23 18.43 -11.82 13.03
CA ALA A 23 18.51 -10.63 12.18
C ALA A 23 17.99 -9.37 12.89
N TYR A 24 17.17 -9.55 13.92
CA TYR A 24 16.53 -8.48 14.69
C TYR A 24 17.07 -8.36 16.11
N GLY A 25 18.03 -9.20 16.50
CA GLY A 25 18.48 -9.31 17.90
C GLY A 25 17.42 -9.94 18.83
N GLU A 26 16.45 -10.66 18.26
CA GLU A 26 15.34 -11.27 18.96
C GLU A 26 15.53 -12.79 19.10
N SER A 27 14.80 -13.42 20.02
CA SER A 27 14.77 -14.89 20.18
C SER A 27 13.41 -15.51 19.83
N GLY A 28 12.38 -14.68 19.62
CA GLY A 28 11.02 -15.12 19.28
C GLY A 28 10.86 -15.45 17.79
N PRO A 29 9.82 -16.22 17.40
CA PRO A 29 9.61 -16.55 15.99
C PRO A 29 9.34 -15.31 15.14
N VAL A 30 9.83 -15.35 13.90
CA VAL A 30 9.52 -14.35 12.87
C VAL A 30 8.38 -14.87 12.02
N GLU A 31 7.25 -14.16 12.02
CA GLU A 31 6.15 -14.47 11.11
C GLU A 31 6.38 -13.75 9.78
N ARG A 32 6.15 -14.46 8.67
CA ARG A 32 6.28 -13.93 7.32
C ARG A 32 4.93 -13.88 6.64
N ILE A 33 4.59 -12.73 6.08
CA ILE A 33 3.41 -12.53 5.26
C ILE A 33 3.85 -12.09 3.86
N ASP A 34 3.44 -12.86 2.86
CA ASP A 34 3.75 -12.59 1.46
C ASP A 34 2.58 -11.92 0.76
N THR A 35 2.88 -10.83 0.06
CA THR A 35 1.96 -10.19 -0.89
C THR A 35 2.55 -10.26 -2.29
N HIS A 36 1.80 -9.78 -3.28
CA HIS A 36 2.23 -9.74 -4.67
C HIS A 36 3.41 -8.79 -4.93
N ILE A 37 3.57 -7.71 -4.15
CA ILE A 37 4.64 -6.69 -4.32
C ILE A 37 5.55 -6.53 -3.09
N SER A 38 5.28 -7.21 -1.98
CA SER A 38 6.05 -7.06 -0.74
C SER A 38 6.11 -8.36 0.08
N VAL A 39 7.14 -8.46 0.92
CA VAL A 39 7.30 -9.48 1.96
C VAL A 39 7.37 -8.76 3.31
N ILE A 40 6.54 -9.17 4.26
CA ILE A 40 6.41 -8.55 5.57
C ILE A 40 6.92 -9.52 6.62
N PHE A 41 7.80 -9.05 7.51
CA PHE A 41 8.36 -9.82 8.61
C PHE A 41 7.91 -9.21 9.95
N LEU A 42 7.27 -10.01 10.80
CA LEU A 42 6.84 -9.60 12.14
C LEU A 42 7.80 -10.22 13.15
N ALA A 43 8.61 -9.39 13.80
CA ALA A 43 9.66 -9.81 14.73
C ALA A 43 9.58 -8.98 16.01
N GLY A 44 9.34 -9.64 17.15
CA GLY A 44 9.07 -8.96 18.42
C GLY A 44 7.95 -7.92 18.28
N ASP A 45 8.25 -6.68 18.69
CA ASP A 45 7.35 -5.52 18.62
C ASP A 45 7.49 -4.70 17.32
N ARG A 46 8.15 -5.26 16.31
CA ARG A 46 8.44 -4.61 15.02
C ARG A 46 7.89 -5.37 13.82
N VAL A 47 7.65 -4.62 12.77
CA VAL A 47 7.28 -5.09 11.43
C VAL A 47 8.28 -4.51 10.43
N TYR A 48 8.77 -5.34 9.53
CA TYR A 48 9.67 -4.94 8.46
C TYR A 48 9.07 -5.33 7.12
N LYS A 49 8.75 -4.33 6.29
CA LYS A 49 8.19 -4.54 4.96
C LYS A 49 9.28 -4.35 3.91
N MET A 50 9.60 -5.44 3.22
CA MET A 50 10.50 -5.49 2.07
C MET A 50 9.68 -5.41 0.78
N LYS A 51 10.08 -4.57 -0.17
CA LYS A 51 9.48 -4.55 -1.51
C LYS A 51 10.09 -5.65 -2.37
N ARG A 52 9.28 -6.39 -3.12
CA ARG A 52 9.79 -7.39 -4.07
C ARG A 52 10.48 -6.69 -5.25
N ALA A 53 11.55 -7.27 -5.75
CA ALA A 53 12.25 -6.80 -6.94
C ALA A 53 11.47 -7.19 -8.20
N VAL A 54 10.34 -6.53 -8.43
CA VAL A 54 9.40 -6.81 -9.52
C VAL A 54 9.13 -5.56 -10.34
N ARG A 55 8.66 -5.78 -11.57
CA ARG A 55 8.16 -4.72 -12.45
C ARG A 55 6.78 -5.10 -13.00
N PHE A 56 5.78 -4.31 -12.66
CA PHE A 56 4.42 -4.37 -13.20
C PHE A 56 4.10 -3.07 -13.93
N ASP A 57 2.97 -3.04 -14.65
CA ASP A 57 2.54 -1.84 -15.40
C ASP A 57 2.30 -0.62 -14.50
N TYR A 58 2.00 -0.84 -13.23
CA TYR A 58 1.70 0.20 -12.25
C TYR A 58 2.83 0.47 -11.25
N VAL A 59 3.89 -0.35 -11.22
CA VAL A 59 4.96 -0.21 -10.23
C VAL A 59 6.27 -0.84 -10.69
N ASP A 60 7.39 -0.16 -10.40
CA ASP A 60 8.73 -0.63 -10.73
C ASP A 60 9.64 -0.57 -9.49
N TYR A 61 9.84 -1.75 -8.88
CA TYR A 61 10.70 -1.98 -7.73
C TYR A 61 11.94 -2.81 -8.09
N HIS A 62 12.24 -2.97 -9.38
CA HIS A 62 13.31 -3.87 -9.82
C HIS A 62 14.69 -3.43 -9.33
N ALA A 63 14.98 -2.12 -9.38
CA ALA A 63 16.26 -1.57 -8.96
C ALA A 63 16.28 -1.20 -7.47
N LEU A 64 17.44 -1.36 -6.82
CA LEU A 64 17.60 -1.13 -5.37
C LEU A 64 17.33 0.33 -4.98
N ASP A 65 17.80 1.28 -5.77
CA ASP A 65 17.57 2.73 -5.60
C ASP A 65 16.08 3.08 -5.68
N ARG A 66 15.32 2.37 -6.54
CA ARG A 66 13.86 2.50 -6.60
C ARG A 66 13.20 1.97 -5.34
N ARG A 67 13.63 0.81 -4.84
CA ARG A 67 13.11 0.27 -3.57
C ARG A 67 13.39 1.21 -2.41
N GLU A 68 14.59 1.79 -2.32
CA GLU A 68 14.91 2.82 -1.32
C GLU A 68 13.92 3.99 -1.42
N ARG A 69 13.78 4.58 -2.62
CA ARG A 69 12.90 5.72 -2.86
C ARG A 69 11.47 5.41 -2.45
N PHE A 70 10.93 4.26 -2.84
CA PHE A 70 9.55 3.90 -2.52
C PHE A 70 9.36 3.55 -1.04
N CYS A 71 10.35 2.96 -0.36
CA CYS A 71 10.30 2.80 1.11
C CYS A 71 10.22 4.17 1.81
N ARG A 72 11.01 5.15 1.34
CA ARG A 72 10.97 6.53 1.88
C ARG A 72 9.64 7.22 1.60
N GLU A 73 9.09 7.06 0.40
CA GLU A 73 7.78 7.60 0.04
C GLU A 73 6.64 6.99 0.86
N GLU A 74 6.66 5.67 1.10
CA GLU A 74 5.67 4.99 1.93
C GLU A 74 5.68 5.55 3.35
N VAL A 75 6.87 5.69 3.97
CA VAL A 75 7.02 6.28 5.31
C VAL A 75 6.53 7.73 5.31
N ARG A 76 6.92 8.54 4.33
CA ARG A 76 6.54 9.95 4.23
C ARG A 76 5.01 10.11 4.16
N ARG A 77 4.35 9.30 3.33
CA ARG A 77 2.90 9.37 3.09
C ARG A 77 2.12 8.88 4.30
N ASN A 78 2.47 7.70 4.80
CA ASN A 78 1.70 7.06 5.86
C ASN A 78 1.89 7.71 7.22
N ARG A 79 2.99 8.43 7.47
CA ARG A 79 3.15 9.22 8.71
C ARG A 79 2.10 10.33 8.87
N ARG A 80 1.43 10.75 7.79
CA ARG A 80 0.33 11.73 7.87
C ARG A 80 -0.86 11.20 8.67
N THR A 81 -1.13 9.90 8.60
CA THR A 81 -2.27 9.25 9.24
C THR A 81 -1.85 8.31 10.37
N ALA A 82 -0.64 7.76 10.32
CA ALA A 82 -0.10 6.78 11.24
C ALA A 82 1.36 7.10 11.68
N PRO A 83 1.63 8.29 12.25
CA PRO A 83 2.99 8.72 12.60
C PRO A 83 3.70 7.81 13.60
N ASN A 84 2.96 7.24 14.55
CA ASN A 84 3.48 6.32 15.57
C ASN A 84 3.58 4.87 15.09
N LEU A 85 3.07 4.57 13.89
CA LEU A 85 3.17 3.26 13.28
C LEU A 85 4.42 3.16 12.40
N TYR A 86 4.71 4.18 11.61
CA TYR A 86 5.85 4.17 10.66
C TYR A 86 7.11 4.79 11.26
N LEU A 87 8.08 3.95 11.59
CA LEU A 87 9.27 4.30 12.36
C LEU A 87 10.43 4.78 11.48
N GLY A 88 10.51 4.31 10.24
CA GLY A 88 11.51 4.79 9.30
C GLY A 88 11.79 3.81 8.16
N VAL A 89 12.92 4.05 7.51
CA VAL A 89 13.50 3.15 6.52
C VAL A 89 14.81 2.62 7.07
N VAL A 90 15.00 1.32 7.02
CA VAL A 90 16.20 0.64 7.53
C VAL A 90 16.82 -0.23 6.42
N PRO A 91 18.15 -0.16 6.20
CA PRO A 91 18.80 -1.01 5.22
C PRO A 91 19.07 -2.41 5.78
N VAL A 92 19.08 -3.42 4.91
CA VAL A 92 19.88 -4.63 5.10
C VAL A 92 21.22 -4.37 4.41
N THR A 93 22.31 -4.55 5.14
CA THR A 93 23.67 -4.29 4.65
C THR A 93 24.48 -5.57 4.57
N ALA A 94 25.40 -5.66 3.61
CA ALA A 94 26.41 -6.70 3.53
C ALA A 94 27.79 -6.11 3.87
N ASP A 95 28.54 -6.75 4.77
CA ASP A 95 29.94 -6.39 5.00
C ASP A 95 30.88 -6.93 3.90
N ALA A 96 32.19 -6.70 4.06
CA ALA A 96 33.20 -7.13 3.09
C ALA A 96 33.28 -8.67 2.92
N ASP A 97 32.84 -9.44 3.92
CA ASP A 97 32.80 -10.90 3.89
C ASP A 97 31.43 -11.43 3.40
N GLY A 98 30.49 -10.54 3.08
CA GLY A 98 29.15 -10.85 2.62
C GLY A 98 28.16 -11.20 3.75
N ALA A 99 28.53 -10.99 5.02
CA ALA A 99 27.63 -11.20 6.13
C ALA A 99 26.54 -10.12 6.16
N LEU A 100 25.28 -10.55 6.31
CA LEU A 100 24.14 -9.65 6.35
C LEU A 100 23.87 -9.16 7.77
N ALA A 101 23.56 -7.88 7.88
CA ALA A 101 23.11 -7.24 9.11
C ALA A 101 21.97 -6.27 8.83
N LEU A 102 21.02 -6.18 9.74
CA LEU A 102 20.01 -5.12 9.73
C LEU A 102 20.65 -3.84 10.26
N ASN A 103 20.60 -2.76 9.48
CA ASN A 103 21.23 -1.47 9.81
C ASN A 103 22.73 -1.57 10.17
N GLY A 104 23.46 -2.47 9.53
CA GLY A 104 24.90 -2.61 9.74
C GLY A 104 25.72 -1.50 9.06
N GLY A 105 27.03 -1.57 9.23
CA GLY A 105 27.98 -0.60 8.64
C GLY A 105 28.44 -0.93 7.21
N GLY A 106 27.91 -2.00 6.61
CA GLY A 106 28.26 -2.44 5.25
C GLY A 106 27.47 -1.73 4.14
N GLU A 107 27.62 -2.21 2.91
CA GLU A 107 26.90 -1.68 1.76
C GLU A 107 25.43 -2.11 1.79
N PRO A 108 24.45 -1.20 1.60
CA PRO A 108 23.04 -1.58 1.49
C PRO A 108 22.79 -2.54 0.31
N VAL A 109 22.16 -3.66 0.61
CA VAL A 109 21.72 -4.66 -0.38
C VAL A 109 20.19 -4.76 -0.47
N GLU A 110 19.47 -4.22 0.51
CA GLU A 110 18.02 -4.07 0.48
C GLU A 110 17.56 -2.94 1.42
N TRP A 111 16.35 -2.42 1.20
CA TRP A 111 15.70 -1.42 2.03
C TRP A 111 14.34 -1.88 2.54
N LEU A 112 14.09 -1.66 3.83
CA LEU A 112 12.86 -2.06 4.51
C LEU A 112 12.15 -0.83 5.08
N VAL A 113 10.82 -0.85 5.06
CA VAL A 113 10.01 0.03 5.90
C VAL A 113 9.91 -0.60 7.27
N GLU A 114 10.36 0.12 8.30
CA GLU A 114 10.25 -0.29 9.71
C GLU A 114 8.97 0.30 10.31
N MET A 115 8.16 -0.55 10.94
CA MET A 115 6.91 -0.19 11.58
C MET A 115 6.82 -0.78 12.99
N ARG A 116 6.02 -0.15 13.86
CA ARG A 116 5.59 -0.76 15.12
C ARG A 116 4.63 -1.90 14.82
N ARG A 117 4.79 -3.05 15.48
CA ARG A 117 3.81 -4.13 15.41
C ARG A 117 2.56 -3.78 16.19
N PHE A 118 1.41 -4.18 15.68
CA PHE A 118 0.13 -4.18 16.39
C PHE A 118 -0.53 -5.55 16.23
N ASP A 119 -1.46 -5.86 17.13
CA ASP A 119 -2.18 -7.14 17.10
C ASP A 119 -3.05 -7.22 15.85
N GLN A 120 -2.96 -8.32 15.10
CA GLN A 120 -3.79 -8.55 13.93
C GLN A 120 -5.29 -8.61 14.29
N ALA A 121 -5.64 -8.94 15.54
CA ALA A 121 -7.00 -8.87 16.05
C ALA A 121 -7.57 -7.44 16.12
N ASP A 122 -6.71 -6.41 16.05
CA ASP A 122 -7.09 -5.00 16.06
C ASP A 122 -7.25 -4.39 14.66
N LEU A 123 -7.08 -5.18 13.59
CA LEU A 123 -7.50 -4.79 12.25
C LEU A 123 -9.02 -4.64 12.18
N PHE A 124 -9.50 -3.60 11.50
CA PHE A 124 -10.94 -3.30 11.45
C PHE A 124 -11.76 -4.42 10.79
N ASP A 125 -11.21 -5.16 9.83
CA ASP A 125 -11.91 -6.32 9.24
C ASP A 125 -12.11 -7.45 10.28
N ARG A 126 -11.18 -7.62 11.21
CA ARG A 126 -11.30 -8.57 12.34
C ARG A 126 -12.24 -8.05 13.42
N LEU A 127 -12.20 -6.76 13.72
CA LEU A 127 -13.12 -6.14 14.69
C LEU A 127 -14.58 -6.25 14.23
N VAL A 128 -14.84 -6.10 12.92
CA VAL A 128 -16.18 -6.31 12.34
C VAL A 128 -16.66 -7.74 12.57
N VAL A 129 -15.84 -8.74 12.20
CA VAL A 129 -16.20 -10.16 12.36
C VAL A 129 -16.41 -10.51 13.84
N GLY A 130 -15.62 -9.92 14.73
CA GLY A 130 -15.71 -10.13 16.18
C GLY A 130 -16.78 -9.31 16.89
N GLY A 131 -17.56 -8.47 16.19
CA GLY A 131 -18.58 -7.61 16.81
C GLY A 131 -18.01 -6.54 17.76
N ARG A 132 -16.73 -6.19 17.62
CA ARG A 132 -15.99 -5.22 18.46
C ARG A 132 -16.00 -3.80 17.89
N LEU A 133 -16.60 -3.61 16.71
CA LEU A 133 -16.69 -2.31 16.06
C LEU A 133 -17.98 -1.60 16.49
N ASP A 134 -17.88 -0.69 17.45
CA ASP A 134 -19.03 0.06 17.98
C ASP A 134 -19.21 1.44 17.31
N ALA A 135 -20.36 2.06 17.57
CA ALA A 135 -20.67 3.38 17.02
C ALA A 135 -19.65 4.46 17.44
N PRO A 136 -19.19 4.55 18.70
CA PRO A 136 -18.12 5.47 19.10
C PRO A 136 -16.82 5.32 18.30
N VAL A 137 -16.35 4.08 18.06
CA VAL A 137 -15.15 3.82 17.24
C VAL A 137 -15.37 4.31 15.80
N MET A 138 -16.55 4.05 15.24
CA MET A 138 -16.89 4.48 13.88
C MET A 138 -16.98 5.99 13.73
N THR A 139 -17.49 6.71 14.75
CA THR A 139 -17.47 8.17 14.77
C THR A 139 -16.04 8.70 14.78
N ARG A 140 -15.17 8.17 15.65
CA ARG A 140 -13.74 8.59 15.67
C ARG A 140 -13.03 8.30 14.34
N LEU A 141 -13.33 7.16 13.70
CA LEU A 141 -12.81 6.87 12.36
C LEU A 141 -13.27 7.90 11.33
N ALA A 142 -14.56 8.24 11.31
CA ALA A 142 -15.10 9.24 10.39
C ALA A 142 -14.46 10.62 10.59
N ASP A 143 -14.27 11.04 11.85
CA ASP A 143 -13.59 12.29 12.19
C ASP A 143 -12.13 12.30 11.71
N ARG A 144 -11.42 11.17 11.88
CA ARG A 144 -10.03 11.02 11.41
C ARG A 144 -9.92 11.08 9.89
N ILE A 145 -10.81 10.40 9.17
CA ILE A 145 -10.88 10.45 7.71
C ILE A 145 -11.21 11.86 7.24
N HIS A 146 -12.18 12.52 7.88
CA HIS A 146 -12.54 13.90 7.56
C HIS A 146 -11.38 14.87 7.74
N ALA A 147 -10.70 14.82 8.88
CA ALA A 147 -9.52 15.66 9.15
C ALA A 147 -8.42 15.42 8.11
N PHE A 148 -8.11 14.15 7.83
CA PHE A 148 -7.13 13.79 6.81
C PHE A 148 -7.49 14.32 5.42
N HIS A 149 -8.74 14.15 4.98
CA HIS A 149 -9.20 14.66 3.69
C HIS A 149 -9.21 16.19 3.62
N LYS A 150 -9.51 16.87 4.74
CA LYS A 150 -9.51 18.33 4.81
C LYS A 150 -8.13 18.92 4.63
N ASP A 151 -7.12 18.29 5.23
CA ASP A 151 -5.72 18.75 5.22
C ASP A 151 -4.92 18.21 4.02
N ALA A 152 -5.47 17.23 3.29
CA ALA A 152 -4.89 16.70 2.06
C ALA A 152 -4.74 17.78 0.97
N ASN A 153 -3.62 17.72 0.25
CA ASN A 153 -3.32 18.59 -0.88
C ASN A 153 -4.43 18.53 -1.93
N ILE A 154 -4.86 19.70 -2.40
CA ILE A 154 -5.80 19.81 -3.52
C ILE A 154 -5.03 19.55 -4.81
N ILE A 155 -5.52 18.60 -5.61
CA ILE A 155 -4.99 18.37 -6.96
C ILE A 155 -5.74 19.31 -7.90
N ARG A 156 -4.98 20.24 -8.50
CA ARG A 156 -5.50 21.19 -9.48
C ARG A 156 -5.35 20.63 -10.89
N ASP A 157 -6.04 21.26 -11.83
CA ASP A 157 -5.90 21.00 -13.27
C ASP A 157 -6.30 19.59 -13.73
N VAL A 158 -7.05 18.86 -12.89
CA VAL A 158 -7.70 17.59 -13.24
C VAL A 158 -9.21 17.76 -13.10
N ALA A 159 -9.94 17.59 -14.21
CA ALA A 159 -11.40 17.53 -14.15
C ALA A 159 -11.83 16.26 -13.41
N GLY A 160 -12.71 16.38 -12.42
CA GLY A 160 -13.13 15.24 -11.60
C GLY A 160 -13.73 14.10 -12.43
N ALA A 161 -14.44 14.42 -13.52
CA ALA A 161 -14.95 13.42 -14.45
C ALA A 161 -13.85 12.66 -15.19
N ASP A 162 -12.74 13.32 -15.53
CA ASP A 162 -11.64 12.69 -16.27
C ASP A 162 -10.82 11.76 -15.38
N ALA A 163 -10.67 12.07 -14.09
CA ALA A 163 -10.08 11.16 -13.12
C ALA A 163 -10.88 9.85 -13.03
N ILE A 164 -12.21 9.92 -12.92
CA ILE A 164 -13.07 8.74 -12.89
C ILE A 164 -13.09 8.02 -14.24
N ARG A 165 -13.03 8.75 -15.36
CA ARG A 165 -12.90 8.17 -16.70
C ARG A 165 -11.65 7.30 -16.81
N ALA A 166 -10.51 7.80 -16.35
CA ALA A 166 -9.26 7.05 -16.36
C ALA A 166 -9.36 5.75 -15.54
N VAL A 167 -10.03 5.77 -14.39
CA VAL A 167 -10.30 4.56 -13.59
C VAL A 167 -11.17 3.57 -14.35
N ILE A 168 -12.27 4.04 -14.96
CA ILE A 168 -13.16 3.18 -15.76
C ILE A 168 -12.39 2.55 -16.92
N ASP A 169 -11.65 3.35 -17.70
CA ASP A 169 -10.93 2.84 -18.87
C ASP A 169 -9.79 1.89 -18.47
N GLY A 170 -9.09 2.16 -17.37
CA GLY A 170 -8.09 1.24 -16.81
C GLY A 170 -8.67 -0.11 -16.38
N ASN A 171 -9.79 -0.10 -15.65
CA ASN A 171 -10.49 -1.33 -15.24
C ASN A 171 -10.99 -2.12 -16.46
N LEU A 172 -11.54 -1.44 -17.46
CA LEU A 172 -11.99 -2.09 -18.70
C LEU A 172 -10.83 -2.66 -19.52
N ALA A 173 -9.68 -1.98 -19.56
CA ALA A 173 -8.48 -2.50 -20.20
C ALA A 173 -7.98 -3.76 -19.49
N ALA A 174 -7.99 -3.78 -18.15
CA ALA A 174 -7.64 -4.96 -17.36
C ALA A 174 -8.60 -6.13 -17.61
N LEU A 175 -9.91 -5.88 -17.65
CA LEU A 175 -10.92 -6.91 -17.94
C LEU A 175 -10.81 -7.44 -19.37
N ARG A 176 -10.51 -6.60 -20.36
CA ARG A 176 -10.33 -7.05 -21.75
C ARG A 176 -8.93 -7.63 -22.03
N GLY A 177 -8.03 -7.53 -21.06
CA GLY A 177 -6.62 -7.86 -21.22
C GLY A 177 -6.37 -9.37 -21.30
N PRO A 178 -5.23 -9.78 -21.85
CA PRO A 178 -4.87 -11.20 -21.99
C PRO A 178 -4.63 -11.91 -20.66
N ALA A 179 -4.42 -11.16 -19.57
CA ALA A 179 -4.23 -11.67 -18.22
C ALA A 179 -5.53 -11.76 -17.40
N ALA A 180 -6.68 -11.42 -18.00
CA ALA A 180 -7.96 -11.47 -17.30
C ALA A 180 -8.40 -12.92 -17.08
N GLU A 181 -8.90 -13.21 -15.87
CA GLU A 181 -9.59 -14.47 -15.58
C GLU A 181 -10.80 -14.65 -16.51
N PRO A 182 -11.18 -15.89 -16.89
CA PRO A 182 -12.31 -16.11 -17.78
C PRO A 182 -13.61 -15.45 -17.29
N HIS A 183 -14.19 -14.61 -18.14
CA HIS A 183 -15.47 -13.95 -17.90
C HIS A 183 -16.23 -13.77 -19.21
N ASP A 184 -17.53 -13.47 -19.13
CA ASP A 184 -18.37 -13.24 -20.31
C ASP A 184 -18.04 -11.87 -20.94
N PRO A 185 -17.54 -11.83 -22.19
CA PRO A 185 -17.23 -10.57 -22.87
C PRO A 185 -18.46 -9.67 -23.04
N VAL A 186 -19.66 -10.25 -23.16
CA VAL A 186 -20.91 -9.48 -23.26
C VAL A 186 -21.15 -8.69 -21.97
N LEU A 187 -20.88 -9.30 -20.81
CA LEU A 187 -21.02 -8.60 -19.52
C LEU A 187 -20.03 -7.45 -19.38
N VAL A 188 -18.81 -7.58 -19.92
CA VAL A 188 -17.82 -6.49 -19.93
C VAL A 188 -18.30 -5.31 -20.76
N GLU A 189 -18.88 -5.56 -21.93
CA GLU A 189 -19.42 -4.48 -22.76
C GLU A 189 -20.67 -3.84 -22.15
N VAL A 190 -21.53 -4.62 -21.50
CA VAL A 190 -22.66 -4.09 -20.72
C VAL A 190 -22.17 -3.21 -19.56
N LEU A 191 -21.14 -3.65 -18.83
CA LEU A 191 -20.52 -2.86 -17.77
C LEU A 191 -19.92 -1.57 -18.32
N ALA A 192 -19.18 -1.65 -19.44
CA ALA A 192 -18.56 -0.49 -20.08
C ALA A 192 -19.60 0.56 -20.48
N ALA A 193 -20.70 0.13 -21.11
CA ALA A 193 -21.79 1.02 -21.50
C ALA A 193 -22.43 1.70 -20.28
N ARG A 194 -22.77 0.92 -19.25
CA ARG A 194 -23.39 1.44 -18.02
C ARG A 194 -22.48 2.39 -17.25
N ALA A 195 -21.19 2.07 -17.14
CA ALA A 195 -20.21 2.91 -16.45
C ALA A 195 -20.03 4.27 -17.16
N ARG A 196 -19.94 4.26 -18.49
CA ARG A 196 -19.81 5.49 -19.30
C ARG A 196 -21.08 6.33 -19.26
N GLU A 197 -22.25 5.71 -19.34
CA GLU A 197 -23.53 6.41 -19.21
C GLU A 197 -23.69 7.03 -17.82
N ALA A 198 -23.35 6.30 -16.76
CA ALA A 198 -23.37 6.81 -15.39
C ALA A 198 -22.40 7.99 -15.23
N LEU A 199 -21.17 7.88 -15.73
CA LEU A 199 -20.19 8.97 -15.70
C LEU A 199 -20.72 10.20 -16.44
N GLN A 200 -21.29 10.04 -17.63
CA GLN A 200 -21.83 11.17 -18.40
C GLN A 200 -22.91 11.93 -17.60
N LYS A 201 -23.78 11.21 -16.88
CA LYS A 201 -24.84 11.81 -16.05
C LYS A 201 -24.27 12.62 -14.88
N ILE A 202 -23.20 12.15 -14.23
CA ILE A 202 -22.62 12.79 -13.04
C ILE A 202 -21.42 13.71 -13.33
N ALA A 203 -20.91 13.73 -14.56
CA ALA A 203 -19.72 14.49 -14.94
C ALA A 203 -19.80 15.99 -14.56
N PRO A 204 -20.94 16.71 -14.74
CA PRO A 204 -21.04 18.10 -14.31
C PRO A 204 -20.78 18.27 -12.80
N LEU A 205 -21.37 17.39 -11.97
CA LEU A 205 -21.18 17.42 -10.52
C LEU A 205 -19.73 17.10 -10.12
N LEU A 206 -19.11 16.11 -10.76
CA LEU A 206 -17.70 15.77 -10.50
C LEU A 206 -16.77 16.93 -10.85
N ASN A 207 -17.03 17.63 -11.95
CA ASN A 207 -16.23 18.77 -12.39
C ASN A 207 -16.43 19.99 -11.49
N GLU A 208 -17.67 20.27 -11.06
CA GLU A 208 -17.96 21.31 -10.07
C GLU A 208 -17.22 21.04 -8.75
N ARG A 209 -17.27 19.80 -8.27
CA ARG A 209 -16.54 19.37 -7.07
C ARG A 209 -15.02 19.50 -7.25
N GLY A 210 -14.49 19.15 -8.42
CA GLY A 210 -13.08 19.34 -8.75
C GLY A 210 -12.67 20.81 -8.70
N ALA A 211 -13.46 21.71 -9.33
CA ALA A 211 -13.24 23.14 -9.28
C ALA A 211 -13.33 23.72 -7.85
N ALA A 212 -14.18 23.14 -6.99
CA ALA A 212 -14.28 23.48 -5.58
C ALA A 212 -13.17 22.86 -4.69
N GLY A 213 -12.19 22.16 -5.28
CA GLY A 213 -11.05 21.58 -4.54
C GLY A 213 -11.39 20.29 -3.80
N ALA A 214 -12.36 19.51 -4.27
CA ALA A 214 -12.71 18.21 -3.70
C ALA A 214 -11.87 17.05 -4.26
N VAL A 215 -11.12 17.25 -5.35
CA VAL A 215 -10.10 16.28 -5.80
C VAL A 215 -8.86 16.51 -4.97
N ARG A 216 -8.56 15.53 -4.12
CA ARG A 216 -7.55 15.66 -3.08
C ARG A 216 -6.71 14.43 -2.98
N SER A 217 -5.54 14.66 -2.43
CA SER A 217 -4.55 13.63 -2.30
C SER A 217 -4.66 12.88 -0.98
N CYS A 218 -5.42 11.80 -1.06
CA CYS A 218 -5.82 11.00 0.09
C CYS A 218 -5.07 9.65 0.11
N HIS A 219 -5.64 8.66 0.80
CA HIS A 219 -5.03 7.35 1.05
C HIS A 219 -4.86 6.52 -0.23
N GLY A 220 -5.77 6.70 -1.19
CA GLY A 220 -5.81 5.98 -2.47
C GLY A 220 -6.35 4.55 -2.41
N ASP A 221 -6.27 3.89 -1.24
CA ASP A 221 -6.78 2.52 -1.07
C ASP A 221 -7.27 2.26 0.36
N LEU A 222 -8.26 3.03 0.82
CA LEU A 222 -8.75 2.90 2.20
C LEU A 222 -9.86 1.86 2.30
N HIS A 223 -9.59 0.78 3.04
CA HIS A 223 -10.54 -0.27 3.36
C HIS A 223 -10.25 -0.87 4.74
N LEU A 224 -11.11 -1.76 5.26
CA LEU A 224 -11.02 -2.27 6.63
C LEU A 224 -9.70 -3.00 6.97
N ARG A 225 -9.02 -3.59 5.98
CA ARG A 225 -7.67 -4.16 6.18
C ARG A 225 -6.54 -3.13 6.26
N ASN A 226 -6.80 -1.88 5.89
CA ASN A 226 -5.88 -0.75 5.92
C ASN A 226 -6.25 0.23 7.05
N ILE A 227 -6.97 -0.27 8.06
CA ILE A 227 -7.35 0.45 9.27
C ILE A 227 -7.15 -0.48 10.47
N CYS A 228 -6.46 -0.01 11.51
CA CYS A 228 -6.29 -0.72 12.77
C CYS A 228 -6.67 0.16 13.97
N LEU A 229 -6.95 -0.46 15.12
CA LEU A 229 -6.94 0.22 16.41
C LEU A 229 -5.51 0.20 16.97
N LEU A 230 -4.85 1.35 16.90
CA LEU A 230 -3.51 1.52 17.43
C LEU A 230 -3.59 2.35 18.72
N ASP A 231 -3.18 1.78 19.85
CA ASP A 231 -3.33 2.40 21.17
C ASP A 231 -4.78 2.87 21.46
N GLY A 232 -5.78 2.14 20.95
CA GLY A 232 -7.21 2.46 21.09
C GLY A 232 -7.77 3.45 20.06
N GLU A 233 -6.92 3.96 19.16
CA GLU A 233 -7.31 4.96 18.16
C GLU A 233 -7.37 4.38 16.73
N PRO A 234 -8.44 4.68 15.96
CA PRO A 234 -8.50 4.33 14.53
C PRO A 234 -7.36 4.96 13.75
N THR A 235 -6.54 4.12 13.13
CA THR A 235 -5.33 4.52 12.41
C THR A 235 -5.38 3.99 11.00
N LEU A 236 -5.31 4.90 10.02
CA LEU A 236 -5.28 4.58 8.58
C LEU A 236 -3.82 4.33 8.19
N PHE A 237 -3.53 3.18 7.59
CA PHE A 237 -2.17 2.77 7.22
C PHE A 237 -2.17 2.04 5.88
N ASP A 238 -0.98 1.89 5.29
CA ASP A 238 -0.79 1.26 3.98
C ASP A 238 -1.49 2.00 2.82
N GLY A 239 -1.42 3.33 2.87
CA GLY A 239 -1.80 4.20 1.76
C GLY A 239 -0.82 4.08 0.59
N VAL A 240 -1.36 4.18 -0.62
CA VAL A 240 -0.62 3.96 -1.86
C VAL A 240 0.53 4.98 -1.99
N GLU A 241 1.72 4.47 -2.34
CA GLU A 241 2.96 5.23 -2.44
C GLU A 241 3.52 5.32 -3.86
N PHE A 242 2.97 4.54 -4.80
CA PHE A 242 3.51 4.36 -6.14
C PHE A 242 2.71 5.06 -7.25
N ASN A 243 1.55 5.64 -6.94
CA ASN A 243 0.70 6.26 -7.95
C ASN A 243 0.11 7.59 -7.46
N ASP A 244 0.71 8.69 -7.94
CA ASP A 244 0.32 10.07 -7.61
C ASP A 244 -1.09 10.45 -8.09
N ALA A 245 -1.60 9.75 -9.12
CA ALA A 245 -2.95 10.01 -9.64
C ALA A 245 -4.06 9.48 -8.72
N ILE A 246 -3.76 8.49 -7.88
CA ILE A 246 -4.73 7.89 -6.94
C ILE A 246 -4.38 8.17 -5.47
N SER A 247 -3.16 8.63 -5.17
CA SER A 247 -2.68 8.84 -3.80
C SER A 247 -1.51 9.83 -3.74
N SER A 248 -1.45 10.71 -2.75
CA SER A 248 -0.27 11.56 -2.42
C SER A 248 -0.36 12.20 -1.07
#